data_AF-A0AAV0VTT4-F1
#
_entry.id   AF-A0AAV0VTT4-F1
#
_cell.length_a   1.000
_cell.length_b   1.000
_cell.length_c   1.000
_cell.angle_alpha   90.00
_cell.angle_beta   90.00
_cell.angle_gamma   90.00
#
_symmetry.space_group_name_H-M   'P 1'
#
loop_
_entity.id
_entity.type
_entity.pdbx_description
1 polymer ?
#
loop_
_entity_poly.entity_id
_entity_poly.type
_entity_poly.pdbx_seq_one_letter_code
_entity_poly.pdbx_strand_id
1 'polypeptide(L)'
;MDGTFSYCPKYFYQLFTIHTVNNGHYIPLIFFLLPSKESIVYERALKALIDICKSKLSIKFNPKVCVVDFEKSLHNAIITVWPTIILHGCRFHLSQAWWRKIQNLGLTSEYKNDLSEIGQWLRWIFGLSLLEPENVGNLFANDFMSIKSTDERVTQFSDYLINMYIDEDATFPPFMWASCSISSKRTTNACESFHSAFGKYFYSAHPNIFVFLEVLKLIQVQTYIKINSIQK
;
A
#
# COMPACT_ATOMS: atom_id res chain seq x y z
N MET A 1 6.22 -0.54 -2.22
CA MET A 1 6.01 -0.64 -3.68
C MET A 1 4.61 -0.16 -3.94
N ASP A 2 4.37 0.49 -5.07
CA ASP A 2 3.06 1.10 -5.36
C ASP A 2 2.81 1.19 -6.86
N GLY A 3 1.55 1.13 -7.27
CA GLY A 3 1.13 1.14 -8.67
C GLY A 3 0.16 2.26 -8.98
N THR A 4 0.36 2.96 -10.10
CA THR A 4 -0.58 3.98 -10.58
C THR A 4 -0.99 3.73 -12.02
N PHE A 5 -2.28 3.92 -12.29
CA PHE A 5 -2.87 3.84 -13.64
C PHE A 5 -2.75 5.17 -14.37
N SER A 6 -2.72 6.26 -13.60
CA SER A 6 -2.59 7.62 -14.13
C SER A 6 -1.16 7.88 -14.56
N TYR A 7 -1.00 8.63 -15.66
CA TYR A 7 0.30 9.00 -16.22
C TYR A 7 1.14 7.79 -16.64
N CYS A 8 0.48 6.65 -16.88
CA CYS A 8 1.05 5.46 -17.47
C CYS A 8 0.99 5.55 -19.00
N PRO A 9 2.09 5.29 -19.73
CA PRO A 9 2.07 5.31 -21.19
C PRO A 9 1.03 4.36 -21.79
N LYS A 10 0.39 4.79 -22.88
CA LYS A 10 -0.86 4.23 -23.47
C LYS A 10 -0.93 2.70 -23.62
N TYR A 11 0.20 2.02 -23.81
CA TYR A 11 0.23 0.57 -24.09
C TYR A 11 0.48 -0.30 -22.86
N PHE A 12 0.54 0.32 -21.68
CA PHE A 12 0.75 -0.37 -20.42
C PHE A 12 -0.44 -0.13 -19.50
N TYR A 13 -0.70 -1.11 -18.64
CA TYR A 13 -1.81 -1.06 -17.71
C TYR A 13 -1.50 -0.17 -16.51
N GLN A 14 -0.28 -0.23 -15.99
CA GLN A 14 0.13 0.57 -14.84
C GLN A 14 1.63 0.89 -14.85
N LEU A 15 1.96 2.02 -14.24
CA LEU A 15 3.31 2.32 -13.78
C LEU A 15 3.45 1.78 -12.36
N PHE A 16 4.29 0.78 -12.17
CA PHE A 16 4.60 0.19 -10.88
C PHE A 16 5.99 0.63 -10.41
N THR A 17 6.09 1.18 -9.21
CA THR A 17 7.34 1.76 -8.70
C THR A 17 7.79 1.12 -7.39
N ILE A 18 9.11 1.00 -7.24
CA ILE A 18 9.76 0.55 -6.01
C ILE A 18 10.61 1.68 -5.47
N HIS A 19 10.26 2.11 -4.26
CA HIS A 19 10.91 3.18 -3.54
C HIS A 19 11.58 2.60 -2.30
N THR A 20 12.68 3.21 -1.87
CA THR A 20 13.32 2.92 -0.58
C THR A 20 13.17 4.09 0.38
N VAL A 21 13.40 3.84 1.67
CA VAL A 21 13.52 4.87 2.69
C VAL A 21 14.95 4.82 3.23
N ASN A 22 15.68 5.94 3.14
CA ASN A 22 17.01 6.08 3.70
C ASN A 22 17.10 7.38 4.52
N ASN A 23 17.54 7.30 5.78
CA ASN A 23 17.58 8.44 6.72
C ASN A 23 16.29 9.28 6.76
N GLY A 24 15.12 8.62 6.71
CA GLY A 24 13.82 9.30 6.71
C GLY A 24 13.39 9.88 5.36
N HIS A 25 14.22 9.77 4.31
CA HIS A 25 13.92 10.22 2.98
C HIS A 25 13.47 9.09 2.07
N TYR A 26 12.32 9.27 1.42
CA TYR A 26 11.83 8.36 0.39
C TYR A 26 12.51 8.64 -0.95
N ILE A 27 13.01 7.59 -1.59
CA ILE A 27 13.81 7.66 -2.81
C ILE A 27 13.20 6.69 -3.83
N PRO A 28 12.64 7.16 -4.95
CA PRO A 28 12.19 6.28 -6.02
C PRO A 28 13.41 5.66 -6.73
N LEU A 29 13.42 4.35 -6.90
CA LEU A 29 14.57 3.65 -7.47
C LEU A 29 14.26 2.91 -8.76
N ILE A 30 13.10 2.26 -8.83
CA ILE A 30 12.78 1.35 -9.93
C ILE A 30 11.38 1.67 -10.44
N PHE A 31 11.25 1.64 -11.77
CA PHE A 31 10.03 1.95 -12.50
C PHE A 31 9.75 0.80 -13.48
N PHE A 32 8.58 0.20 -13.38
CA PHE A 32 8.09 -0.82 -14.29
C PHE A 32 6.85 -0.33 -15.02
N LEU A 33 6.81 -0.58 -16.32
CA LEU A 33 5.60 -0.45 -17.11
C LEU A 33 5.01 -1.85 -17.29
N LEU A 34 3.93 -2.14 -16.55
CA LEU A 34 3.35 -3.48 -16.47
C LEU A 34 2.13 -3.62 -17.39
N PRO A 35 1.96 -4.76 -18.08
CA PRO A 35 0.82 -5.00 -18.96
C PRO A 35 -0.46 -5.42 -18.23
N SER A 36 -0.38 -5.87 -16.98
CA SER A 36 -1.55 -6.18 -16.14
C SER A 36 -1.20 -6.17 -14.64
N LYS A 37 -2.20 -6.47 -13.80
CA LYS A 37 -2.10 -6.65 -12.34
C LYS A 37 -2.03 -8.11 -11.90
N GLU A 38 -1.78 -9.03 -12.83
CA GLU A 38 -1.69 -10.46 -12.51
C GLU A 38 -0.43 -10.79 -11.73
N SER A 39 -0.54 -11.77 -10.83
CA SER A 39 0.58 -12.23 -9.99
C SER A 39 1.80 -12.60 -10.81
N ILE A 40 1.60 -13.29 -11.94
CA ILE A 40 2.70 -13.73 -12.82
C ILE A 40 3.44 -12.55 -13.47
N VAL A 41 2.75 -11.44 -13.71
CA VAL A 41 3.36 -10.22 -14.30
C VAL A 41 4.26 -9.54 -13.28
N TYR A 42 3.81 -9.38 -12.04
CA TYR A 42 4.66 -8.87 -10.96
C TYR A 42 5.86 -9.79 -10.70
N GLU A 43 5.64 -11.10 -10.65
CA GLU A 43 6.71 -12.07 -10.41
C GLU A 43 7.81 -11.94 -11.47
N ARG A 44 7.44 -11.86 -12.75
CA ARG A 44 8.38 -11.63 -13.86
C ARG A 44 9.14 -10.31 -13.71
N ALA A 45 8.47 -9.22 -13.35
CA ALA A 45 9.10 -7.92 -13.15
C ALA A 45 10.11 -7.95 -12.00
N LEU A 46 9.76 -8.56 -10.86
CA LEU A 46 10.63 -8.66 -9.69
C LEU A 46 11.80 -9.62 -9.93
N LYS A 47 11.61 -10.72 -10.67
CA LYS A 47 12.72 -11.59 -11.09
C LYS A 47 13.68 -10.88 -12.04
N ALA A 48 13.15 -10.14 -13.02
CA ALA A 48 13.97 -9.32 -13.92
C ALA A 48 14.81 -8.29 -13.16
N LEU A 49 14.25 -7.68 -12.10
CA LEU A 49 15.02 -6.79 -11.22
C LEU A 49 16.21 -7.49 -10.58
N ILE A 50 16.00 -8.68 -10.01
CA ILE A 50 17.06 -9.47 -9.36
C ILE A 50 18.16 -9.78 -10.37
N ASP A 51 17.77 -10.20 -11.58
CA ASP A 51 18.72 -10.52 -12.65
C ASP A 51 19.51 -9.29 -13.09
N ILE A 52 18.87 -8.11 -13.21
CA ILE A 52 19.56 -6.85 -13.51
C ILE A 52 20.54 -6.48 -12.39
N CYS A 53 20.10 -6.53 -11.13
CA CYS A 53 20.96 -6.23 -9.99
C CYS A 53 22.18 -7.16 -9.95
N LYS A 54 21.98 -8.46 -10.21
CA LYS A 54 23.06 -9.45 -10.21
C LYS A 54 24.00 -9.28 -11.40
N SER A 55 23.47 -9.18 -12.61
CA SER A 55 24.26 -9.22 -13.85
C SER A 55 24.90 -7.89 -14.23
N LYS A 56 24.28 -6.75 -13.88
CA LYS A 56 24.75 -5.42 -14.27
C LYS A 56 25.44 -4.68 -13.13
N LEU A 57 25.05 -4.95 -11.88
CA LEU A 57 25.55 -4.21 -10.71
C LEU A 57 26.36 -5.09 -9.75
N SER A 58 26.39 -6.41 -9.95
CA SER A 58 26.99 -7.36 -9.00
C SER A 58 26.41 -7.26 -7.58
N ILE A 59 25.14 -6.86 -7.48
CA ILE A 59 24.42 -6.69 -6.21
C ILE A 59 23.48 -7.87 -5.99
N LYS A 60 23.56 -8.49 -4.81
CA LYS A 60 22.54 -9.43 -4.34
C LYS A 60 21.36 -8.65 -3.77
N PHE A 61 20.35 -8.38 -4.60
CA PHE A 61 19.15 -7.70 -4.15
C PHE A 61 18.23 -8.64 -3.36
N ASN A 62 18.17 -8.44 -2.03
CA ASN A 62 17.40 -9.27 -1.11
C ASN A 62 16.73 -8.42 -0.02
N PRO A 63 15.61 -7.74 -0.33
CA PRO A 63 14.91 -6.90 0.62
C PRO A 63 14.38 -7.73 1.81
N LYS A 64 14.40 -7.15 3.01
CA LYS A 64 13.92 -7.79 4.25
C LYS A 64 12.49 -7.42 4.60
N VAL A 65 12.10 -6.18 4.27
CA VAL A 65 10.78 -5.64 4.57
C VAL A 65 10.25 -5.00 3.30
N CYS A 66 8.97 -5.22 3.01
CA CYS A 66 8.27 -4.56 1.94
C CYS A 66 6.95 -4.00 2.47
N VAL A 67 6.65 -2.75 2.10
CA VAL A 67 5.36 -2.12 2.40
C VAL A 67 4.60 -1.94 1.09
N VAL A 68 3.37 -2.43 1.05
CA VAL A 68 2.53 -2.49 -0.15
C VAL A 68 1.07 -2.17 0.17
N ASP A 69 0.29 -1.87 -0.85
CA ASP A 69 -1.16 -1.82 -0.79
C ASP A 69 -1.77 -3.23 -0.57
N PHE A 70 -3.10 -3.31 -0.43
CA PHE A 70 -3.81 -4.57 -0.17
C PHE A 70 -4.20 -5.29 -1.47
N GLU A 71 -3.19 -5.64 -2.27
CA GLU A 71 -3.36 -6.34 -3.55
C GLU A 71 -2.81 -7.78 -3.47
N LYS A 72 -3.73 -8.76 -3.47
CA LYS A 72 -3.40 -10.19 -3.32
C LYS A 72 -2.42 -10.69 -4.39
N SER A 73 -2.58 -10.27 -5.65
CA SER A 73 -1.68 -10.66 -6.74
C SER A 73 -0.24 -10.16 -6.53
N LEU A 74 -0.06 -8.94 -6.05
CA LEU A 74 1.25 -8.38 -5.71
C LEU A 74 1.86 -9.12 -4.51
N HIS A 75 1.07 -9.40 -3.48
CA HIS A 75 1.53 -10.13 -2.28
C HIS A 75 2.03 -11.53 -2.65
N ASN A 76 1.24 -12.28 -3.42
CA ASN A 76 1.61 -13.60 -3.92
C ASN A 76 2.94 -13.55 -4.68
N ALA A 77 3.09 -12.62 -5.63
CA ALA A 77 4.31 -12.46 -6.39
C ALA A 77 5.54 -12.14 -5.51
N ILE A 78 5.38 -11.24 -4.53
CA ILE A 78 6.44 -10.88 -3.59
C ILE A 78 6.89 -12.09 -2.77
N ILE A 79 5.94 -12.86 -2.22
CA ILE A 79 6.23 -14.05 -1.39
C ILE A 79 6.87 -15.15 -2.25
N THR A 80 6.40 -15.34 -3.49
CA THR A 80 7.02 -16.28 -4.44
C THR A 80 8.47 -15.92 -4.76
N VAL A 81 8.77 -14.62 -4.91
CA VAL A 81 10.13 -14.15 -5.26
C VAL A 81 11.04 -14.07 -4.04
N TRP A 82 10.53 -13.65 -2.89
CA TRP A 82 11.25 -13.52 -1.63
C TRP A 82 10.50 -14.19 -0.47
N PRO A 83 10.61 -15.52 -0.29
CA PRO A 83 9.81 -16.26 0.70
C PRO A 83 10.03 -15.85 2.16
N THR A 84 11.15 -15.19 2.47
CA THR A 84 11.49 -14.74 3.83
C THR A 84 11.29 -13.24 4.03
N ILE A 85 10.64 -12.55 3.08
CA ILE A 85 10.33 -11.13 3.23
C ILE A 85 9.26 -10.93 4.30
N ILE A 86 9.37 -9.84 5.05
CA ILE A 86 8.29 -9.36 5.91
C ILE A 86 7.43 -8.41 5.08
N LEU A 87 6.18 -8.78 4.83
CA LEU A 87 5.23 -7.96 4.10
C LEU A 87 4.35 -7.17 5.07
N HIS A 88 4.33 -5.86 4.91
CA HIS A 88 3.45 -4.97 5.66
C HIS A 88 2.43 -4.30 4.73
N GLY A 89 1.17 -4.35 5.15
CA GLY A 89 0.10 -3.57 4.55
C GLY A 89 0.24 -2.09 4.91
N CYS A 90 0.02 -1.23 3.93
CA CYS A 90 0.10 0.21 4.13
C CYS A 90 -1.10 0.73 4.95
N ARG A 91 -0.82 1.40 6.09
CA ARG A 91 -1.86 1.97 6.97
C ARG A 91 -2.80 2.95 6.26
N PHE A 92 -2.28 3.74 5.33
CA PHE A 92 -3.09 4.68 4.55
C PHE A 92 -4.10 3.94 3.67
N HIS A 93 -3.63 2.95 2.90
CA HIS A 93 -4.48 2.13 2.06
C HIS A 93 -5.49 1.30 2.85
N LEU A 94 -5.13 0.83 4.06
CA LEU A 94 -6.06 0.18 4.99
C LEU A 94 -7.20 1.13 5.36
N SER A 95 -6.84 2.32 5.84
CA SER A 95 -7.79 3.34 6.25
C SER A 95 -8.72 3.75 5.10
N GLN A 96 -8.17 3.90 3.89
CA GLN A 96 -8.94 4.16 2.67
C GLN A 96 -9.88 3.01 2.31
N ALA A 97 -9.47 1.75 2.49
CA ALA A 97 -10.32 0.59 2.23
C ALA A 97 -11.50 0.55 3.21
N TRP A 98 -11.25 0.74 4.50
CA TRP A 98 -12.29 0.79 5.53
C TRP A 98 -13.24 1.96 5.31
N TRP A 99 -12.71 3.15 5.03
CA TRP A 99 -13.52 4.33 4.71
C TRP A 99 -14.42 4.13 3.50
N ARG A 100 -13.89 3.59 2.39
CA ARG A 100 -14.70 3.28 1.21
C ARG A 100 -15.83 2.29 1.51
N LYS A 101 -15.57 1.28 2.34
CA LYS A 101 -16.62 0.33 2.75
C LYS A 101 -17.70 1.03 3.59
N ILE A 102 -17.33 1.90 4.54
CA ILE A 102 -18.28 2.74 5.30
C ILE A 102 -19.15 3.58 4.37
N GLN A 103 -18.54 4.21 3.35
CA GLN A 103 -19.27 4.99 2.35
C GLN A 103 -20.25 4.14 1.54
N ASN A 104 -19.79 2.99 1.04
CA ASN A 104 -20.60 2.07 0.24
C ASN A 104 -21.82 1.53 1.01
N LEU A 105 -21.70 1.41 2.33
CA LEU A 105 -22.79 0.97 3.21
C LEU A 105 -23.71 2.13 3.63
N GLY A 106 -23.47 3.36 3.18
CA GLY A 106 -24.29 4.53 3.54
C GLY A 106 -24.10 4.99 5.00
N LEU A 107 -22.98 4.65 5.63
CA LEU A 107 -22.66 4.99 7.03
C LEU A 107 -21.89 6.32 7.17
N THR A 108 -21.76 7.09 6.07
CA THR A 108 -20.99 8.34 6.06
C THR A 108 -21.58 9.41 6.98
N SER A 109 -22.91 9.54 7.04
CA SER A 109 -23.56 10.49 7.94
C SER A 109 -23.32 10.15 9.40
N GLU A 110 -23.42 8.87 9.76
CA GLU A 110 -23.13 8.37 11.11
C GLU A 110 -21.68 8.65 11.49
N TYR A 111 -20.73 8.27 10.62
CA TYR A 111 -19.31 8.47 10.87
C TYR A 111 -18.94 9.95 11.08
N LYS A 112 -19.58 10.87 10.37
CA LYS A 112 -19.32 12.31 10.49
C LYS A 112 -20.06 12.97 11.64
N ASN A 113 -21.04 12.31 12.24
CA ASN A 113 -21.77 12.82 13.38
C ASN A 113 -21.03 12.43 14.69
N ASP A 114 -20.56 13.42 15.43
CA ASP A 114 -19.84 13.19 16.68
C ASP A 114 -20.73 12.64 17.80
N LEU A 115 -22.05 12.86 17.71
CA LEU A 115 -23.04 12.35 18.66
C LEU A 115 -23.57 10.96 18.29
N SER A 116 -23.19 10.41 17.13
CA SER A 116 -23.62 9.06 16.72
C SER A 116 -22.80 7.99 17.41
N GLU A 117 -23.47 7.08 18.13
CA GLU A 117 -22.86 5.88 18.70
C GLU A 117 -22.30 4.95 17.62
N ILE A 118 -23.02 4.80 16.49
CA ILE A 118 -22.52 4.07 15.32
C ILE A 118 -21.26 4.76 14.79
N GLY A 119 -21.28 6.09 14.66
CA GLY A 119 -20.12 6.86 14.22
C GLY A 119 -18.92 6.68 15.14
N GLN A 120 -19.14 6.70 16.46
CA GLN A 120 -18.10 6.48 17.46
C GLN A 120 -17.47 5.08 17.32
N TRP A 121 -18.30 4.04 17.23
CA TRP A 121 -17.83 2.68 17.02
C TRP A 121 -17.00 2.55 15.74
N LEU A 122 -17.48 3.11 14.62
CA LEU A 122 -16.74 3.10 13.36
C LEU A 122 -15.40 3.82 13.46
N ARG A 123 -15.30 4.93 14.20
CA ARG A 123 -14.03 5.64 14.44
C ARG A 123 -13.08 4.82 15.31
N TRP A 124 -13.57 4.13 16.33
CA TRP A 124 -12.73 3.25 17.17
C TRP A 124 -12.12 2.10 16.38
N ILE A 125 -12.81 1.56 15.38
CA ILE A 125 -12.27 0.50 14.51
C ILE A 125 -10.94 0.90 13.88
N PHE A 126 -10.74 2.17 13.51
CA PHE A 126 -9.47 2.65 12.96
C PHE A 126 -8.31 2.50 13.95
N GLY A 127 -8.61 2.52 15.24
CA GLY A 127 -7.68 2.25 16.35
C GLY A 127 -7.15 0.83 16.38
N LEU A 128 -7.82 -0.16 15.77
CA LEU A 128 -7.32 -1.54 15.70
C LEU A 128 -5.95 -1.63 15.04
N SER A 129 -5.65 -0.73 14.09
CA SER A 129 -4.35 -0.68 13.42
C SER A 129 -3.19 -0.33 14.35
N LEU A 130 -3.48 0.20 15.53
CA LEU A 130 -2.52 0.61 16.55
C LEU A 130 -2.32 -0.45 17.64
N LEU A 131 -2.95 -1.62 17.52
CA LEU A 131 -2.78 -2.74 18.44
C LEU A 131 -1.60 -3.61 18.02
N GLU A 132 -1.13 -4.45 18.96
CA GLU A 132 -0.30 -5.59 18.59
C GLU A 132 -1.14 -6.61 17.81
N PRO A 133 -0.59 -7.22 16.73
CA PRO A 133 -1.34 -8.13 15.87
C PRO A 133 -2.08 -9.24 16.61
N GLU A 134 -1.46 -9.83 17.61
CA GLU A 134 -1.97 -10.97 18.38
C GLU A 134 -3.19 -10.60 19.22
N ASN A 135 -3.37 -9.31 19.53
CA ASN A 135 -4.48 -8.81 20.32
C ASN A 135 -5.69 -8.39 19.48
N VAL A 136 -5.53 -8.19 18.16
CA VAL A 136 -6.58 -7.64 17.29
C VAL A 136 -7.84 -8.51 17.31
N GLY A 137 -7.70 -9.82 17.11
CA GLY A 137 -8.84 -10.74 17.06
C GLY A 137 -9.64 -10.75 18.35
N ASN A 138 -8.96 -10.94 19.49
CA ASN A 138 -9.58 -11.00 20.80
C ASN A 138 -10.25 -9.69 21.21
N LEU A 139 -9.56 -8.55 21.04
CA LEU A 139 -10.14 -7.25 21.38
C LEU A 139 -11.33 -6.91 20.47
N PHE A 140 -11.24 -7.23 19.17
CA PHE A 140 -12.38 -7.04 18.28
C PHE A 140 -13.59 -7.88 18.71
N ALA A 141 -13.40 -9.17 18.96
CA ALA A 141 -14.49 -10.08 19.31
C ALA A 141 -15.12 -9.77 20.68
N ASN A 142 -14.32 -9.44 21.69
CA ASN A 142 -14.81 -9.28 23.06
C ASN A 142 -15.24 -7.83 23.36
N ASP A 143 -14.46 -6.84 22.92
CA ASP A 143 -14.69 -5.45 23.29
C ASP A 143 -15.47 -4.70 22.22
N PHE A 144 -15.11 -4.82 20.94
CA PHE A 144 -15.78 -4.06 19.88
C PHE A 144 -17.14 -4.64 19.51
N MET A 145 -17.25 -5.96 19.41
CA MET A 145 -18.51 -6.60 19.02
C MET A 145 -19.58 -6.52 20.12
N SER A 146 -19.20 -6.43 21.41
CA SER A 146 -20.14 -6.33 22.53
C SER A 146 -20.89 -5.00 22.59
N ILE A 147 -20.30 -3.93 22.05
CA ILE A 147 -20.90 -2.59 21.94
C ILE A 147 -21.39 -2.27 20.53
N LYS A 148 -21.38 -3.25 19.61
CA LYS A 148 -21.80 -3.05 18.22
C LYS A 148 -23.30 -2.77 18.16
N SER A 149 -23.69 -1.76 17.39
CA SER A 149 -25.11 -1.52 17.06
C SER A 149 -25.77 -2.70 16.34
N THR A 150 -27.09 -2.82 16.49
CA THR A 150 -27.93 -3.79 15.78
C THR A 150 -28.24 -3.39 14.34
N ASP A 151 -27.83 -2.18 13.90
CA ASP A 151 -27.98 -1.72 12.52
C ASP A 151 -27.33 -2.72 11.54
N GLU A 152 -28.10 -3.13 10.54
CA GLU A 152 -27.68 -4.14 9.55
C GLU A 152 -26.43 -3.70 8.77
N ARG A 153 -26.29 -2.40 8.48
CA ARG A 153 -25.12 -1.85 7.78
C ARG A 153 -23.87 -2.02 8.62
N VAL A 154 -23.98 -1.89 9.94
CA VAL A 154 -22.88 -2.11 10.88
C VAL A 154 -22.50 -3.59 10.93
N THR A 155 -23.47 -4.51 10.90
CA THR A 155 -23.23 -5.96 10.74
C THR A 155 -22.49 -6.27 9.44
N GLN A 156 -22.93 -5.72 8.31
CA GLN A 156 -22.25 -5.90 7.03
C GLN A 156 -20.81 -5.35 7.02
N PHE A 157 -20.55 -4.30 7.80
CA PHE A 157 -19.19 -3.78 7.98
C PHE A 157 -18.34 -4.70 8.87
N SER A 158 -18.87 -5.19 10.00
CA SER A 158 -18.12 -6.13 10.85
C SER A 158 -17.79 -7.43 10.12
N ASP A 159 -18.73 -7.98 9.35
CA ASP A 159 -18.50 -9.20 8.57
C ASP A 159 -17.41 -8.99 7.51
N TYR A 160 -17.40 -7.81 6.89
CA TYR A 160 -16.32 -7.43 5.98
C TYR A 160 -14.96 -7.36 6.69
N LEU A 161 -14.90 -6.79 7.89
CA LEU A 161 -13.66 -6.73 8.67
C LEU A 161 -13.16 -8.13 9.07
N ILE A 162 -14.07 -9.00 9.55
CA ILE A 162 -13.75 -10.38 9.93
C ILE A 162 -13.11 -11.11 8.75
N ASN A 163 -13.83 -11.19 7.63
CA ASN A 163 -13.42 -11.97 6.46
C ASN A 163 -12.14 -11.43 5.78
N MET A 164 -11.94 -10.10 5.80
CA MET A 164 -10.85 -9.49 5.05
C MET A 164 -9.63 -9.17 5.91
N TYR A 165 -9.77 -8.92 7.22
CA TYR A 165 -8.70 -8.32 8.01
C TYR A 165 -8.43 -8.96 9.39
N ILE A 166 -9.44 -9.55 10.03
CA ILE A 166 -9.34 -9.87 11.47
C ILE A 166 -9.18 -11.36 11.72
N ASP A 167 -9.91 -12.21 11.00
CA ASP A 167 -9.87 -13.65 11.20
C ASP A 167 -8.48 -14.24 10.91
N GLU A 168 -8.18 -15.41 11.47
CA GLU A 168 -6.90 -16.09 11.24
C GLU A 168 -6.70 -16.44 9.76
N ASP A 169 -7.79 -16.85 9.10
CA ASP A 169 -7.86 -17.17 7.67
C ASP A 169 -8.25 -15.96 6.79
N ALA A 170 -8.23 -14.74 7.36
CA ALA A 170 -8.56 -13.55 6.61
C ALA A 170 -7.65 -13.36 5.39
N THR A 171 -8.17 -12.70 4.35
CA THR A 171 -7.35 -12.41 3.16
C THR A 171 -6.13 -11.54 3.51
N PHE A 172 -6.28 -10.65 4.49
CA PHE A 172 -5.21 -9.79 4.97
C PHE A 172 -5.12 -9.78 6.50
N PRO A 173 -4.51 -10.80 7.12
CA PRO A 173 -4.54 -10.99 8.57
C PRO A 173 -3.79 -9.90 9.36
N PRO A 174 -4.07 -9.74 10.67
CA PRO A 174 -3.57 -8.65 11.51
C PRO A 174 -2.05 -8.44 11.46
N PHE A 175 -1.24 -9.51 11.41
CA PHE A 175 0.23 -9.41 11.41
C PHE A 175 0.79 -8.59 10.24
N MET A 176 0.02 -8.45 9.15
CA MET A 176 0.45 -7.65 8.02
C MET A 176 0.23 -6.15 8.26
N TRP A 177 -0.81 -5.75 8.99
CA TRP A 177 -1.25 -4.35 9.00
C TRP A 177 -1.28 -3.70 10.38
N ALA A 178 -1.56 -4.46 11.45
CA ALA A 178 -1.56 -3.96 12.81
C ALA A 178 -0.15 -3.80 13.36
N SER A 179 0.07 -2.76 14.18
CA SER A 179 1.30 -2.58 14.95
C SER A 179 1.11 -1.50 16.02
N CYS A 180 1.66 -1.73 17.21
CA CYS A 180 1.72 -0.75 18.30
C CYS A 180 2.69 0.42 18.04
N SER A 181 3.24 0.54 16.81
CA SER A 181 4.13 1.63 16.42
C SER A 181 3.49 2.57 15.40
N ILE A 182 3.52 3.88 15.68
CA ILE A 182 3.09 4.98 14.79
C ILE A 182 4.20 5.30 13.75
N SER A 183 5.06 4.35 13.42
CA SER A 183 6.17 4.61 12.50
C SER A 183 5.65 5.01 11.10
N SER A 184 6.17 6.12 10.57
CA SER A 184 5.97 6.53 9.17
C SER A 184 6.41 5.46 8.17
N LYS A 185 7.22 4.50 8.60
CA LYS A 185 7.69 3.37 7.78
C LYS A 185 6.55 2.47 7.26
N ARG A 186 5.33 2.52 7.81
CA ARG A 186 4.16 1.76 7.32
C ARG A 186 3.20 2.57 6.45
N THR A 187 3.58 3.78 6.03
CA THR A 187 2.79 4.58 5.07
C THR A 187 3.46 4.60 3.70
N THR A 188 2.64 4.68 2.66
CA THR A 188 3.08 4.89 1.26
C THR A 188 2.76 6.31 0.79
N ASN A 189 2.44 7.23 1.70
CA ASN A 189 2.15 8.63 1.41
C ASN A 189 3.21 9.28 0.51
N ALA A 190 4.48 8.87 0.65
CA ALA A 190 5.55 9.36 -0.19
C ALA A 190 5.56 8.75 -1.61
N CYS A 191 5.09 7.52 -1.79
CA CYS A 191 4.83 6.95 -3.12
C CYS A 191 3.70 7.71 -3.81
N GLU A 192 2.59 7.93 -3.12
CA GLU A 192 1.46 8.69 -3.66
C GLU A 192 1.81 10.15 -3.95
N SER A 193 2.53 10.81 -3.04
CA SER A 193 3.03 12.17 -3.24
C SER A 193 3.98 12.22 -4.43
N PHE A 194 4.82 11.21 -4.60
CA PHE A 194 5.67 11.07 -5.77
C PHE A 194 4.84 10.89 -7.04
N HIS A 195 3.86 9.98 -7.09
CA HIS A 195 3.03 9.78 -8.29
C HIS A 195 2.23 11.02 -8.64
N SER A 196 1.72 11.74 -7.64
CA SER A 196 1.03 13.02 -7.80
C SER A 196 1.96 14.08 -8.40
N ALA A 197 3.18 14.23 -7.87
CA ALA A 197 4.19 15.15 -8.41
C ALA A 197 4.66 14.73 -9.82
N PHE A 198 4.86 13.43 -10.03
CA PHE A 198 5.25 12.83 -11.30
C PHE A 198 4.20 13.11 -12.38
N GLY A 199 2.91 13.02 -12.04
CA GLY A 199 1.82 13.35 -12.94
C GLY A 199 1.84 14.79 -13.46
N LYS A 200 2.35 15.75 -12.68
CA LYS A 200 2.42 17.17 -13.08
C LYS A 200 3.36 17.43 -14.25
N TYR A 201 4.25 16.50 -14.59
CA TYR A 201 5.12 16.63 -15.76
C TYR A 201 4.41 16.29 -17.08
N PHE A 202 3.18 15.79 -17.02
CA PHE A 202 2.43 15.35 -18.19
C PHE A 202 1.16 16.17 -18.37
N TYR A 203 0.89 16.55 -19.62
CA TYR A 203 -0.36 17.19 -20.03
C TYR A 203 -1.48 16.19 -20.36
N SER A 204 -1.17 14.89 -20.34
CA SER A 204 -2.11 13.80 -20.65
C SER A 204 -1.98 12.69 -19.61
N ALA A 205 -3.10 12.05 -19.28
CA ALA A 205 -3.13 10.88 -18.40
C ALA A 205 -2.41 9.67 -19.02
N HIS A 206 -2.22 9.63 -20.34
CA HIS A 206 -1.48 8.58 -21.03
C HIS A 206 -0.44 9.20 -21.97
N PRO A 207 0.75 9.55 -21.44
CA PRO A 207 1.78 10.21 -22.23
C PRO A 207 2.38 9.28 -23.30
N ASN A 208 2.96 9.88 -24.33
CA ASN A 208 3.81 9.18 -25.26
C ASN A 208 5.05 8.63 -24.53
N ILE A 209 5.49 7.41 -24.86
CA ILE A 209 6.63 6.75 -24.20
C ILE A 209 7.93 7.56 -24.28
N PHE A 210 8.19 8.30 -25.37
CA PHE A 210 9.38 9.12 -25.51
C PHE A 210 9.35 10.30 -24.51
N VAL A 211 8.21 10.98 -24.38
CA VAL A 211 8.02 12.04 -23.39
C VAL A 211 8.17 11.49 -21.97
N PHE A 212 7.60 10.31 -21.72
CA PHE A 212 7.71 9.62 -20.44
C PHE A 212 9.16 9.31 -20.07
N LEU A 213 9.97 8.82 -21.02
CA LEU A 213 11.38 8.53 -20.80
C LEU A 213 12.20 9.79 -20.51
N GLU A 214 11.92 10.92 -21.17
CA GLU A 214 12.58 12.19 -20.85
C GLU A 214 12.26 12.66 -19.43
N VAL A 215 11.00 12.54 -18.99
CA VAL A 215 10.62 12.84 -17.61
C VAL A 215 11.32 11.89 -16.62
N LEU A 216 11.43 10.60 -16.93
CA LEU A 216 12.17 9.67 -16.06
C LEU A 216 13.65 10.05 -15.93
N LYS A 217 14.30 10.53 -16.98
CA LYS A 217 15.68 11.06 -16.90
C LYS A 217 15.76 12.27 -15.98
N LEU A 218 14.78 13.18 -16.03
CA LEU A 218 14.71 14.31 -15.10
C LEU A 218 14.55 13.85 -13.65
N ILE A 219 13.66 12.88 -13.40
CA ILE A 219 13.48 12.27 -12.08
C ILE A 219 14.76 11.59 -11.59
N GLN A 220 15.49 10.91 -12.47
CA GLN A 220 16.78 10.30 -12.13
C GLN A 220 17.79 11.34 -11.65
N VAL A 221 17.90 12.48 -12.33
CA VAL A 221 18.77 13.59 -11.90
C VAL A 221 18.36 14.12 -10.52
N GLN A 222 17.08 14.39 -10.29
CA GLN A 222 16.57 14.82 -8.99
C GLN A 222 16.84 13.80 -7.88
N THR A 223 16.71 12.51 -8.22
CA THR A 223 16.97 11.40 -7.30
C THR A 223 18.45 11.33 -6.92
N TYR A 224 19.37 11.53 -7.86
CA TYR A 224 20.81 11.59 -7.56
C TYR A 224 21.19 12.77 -6.66
N ILE A 225 20.63 13.96 -6.93
CA ILE A 225 20.82 15.13 -6.06
C ILE A 225 20.38 14.79 -4.63
N LYS A 226 19.20 14.17 -4.49
CA LYS A 226 18.66 13.76 -3.20
C LYS A 226 19.52 12.71 -2.50
N ILE A 227 19.98 11.67 -3.20
CA ILE A 227 20.86 10.65 -2.62
C ILE A 227 22.14 11.30 -2.09
N ASN A 228 22.76 12.19 -2.87
CA ASN A 228 24.00 12.86 -2.49
C ASN A 228 23.82 13.84 -1.32
N SER A 229 22.63 14.45 -1.15
CA SER A 229 22.36 15.32 0.00
C SER A 229 22.12 14.54 1.30
N ILE A 230 21.72 13.27 1.22
CA ILE A 230 21.40 12.43 2.39
C ILE A 230 22.65 11.75 2.98
N GLN A 231 23.72 11.63 2.18
CA GLN A 231 24.99 11.01 2.59
C GLN A 231 25.93 11.95 3.36
N LYS A 232 25.56 13.23 3.52
CA LYS A 232 26.29 14.21 4.34
C LYS A 232 25.66 14.28 5.73
#